data_AF-A9DA43-F1
#
_entry.id   AF-A9DA43-F1
#
_cell.length_a   1.000
_cell.length_b   1.000
_cell.length_c   1.000
_cell.angle_alpha   90.00
_cell.angle_beta   90.00
_cell.angle_gamma   90.00
#
_symmetry.space_group_name_H-M   'P 1'
#
loop_
_entity.id
_entity.type
_entity.pdbx_description
1 polymer ?
#
loop_
_entity_poly.entity_id
_entity_poly.type
_entity_poly.pdbx_seq_one_letter_code
_entity_poly.pdbx_strand_id
1 'polypeptide(L)'
;MEKLNAVNEKFSSALLQLDEIDVDSGKGDELVSDLHRLLGERQKLLEHLVSDSEFDDREYLEKQLSLTQKYKLQANKVMRHRQNLLHSGKKSQRQINVYKTISSNK
;
A
#
# COMPACT_ATOMS: atom_id res chain seq x y z
N MET A 1 3.71 20.97 -9.92
CA MET A 1 4.22 20.45 -8.63
C MET A 1 3.11 20.11 -7.62
N GLU A 2 2.15 21.00 -7.37
CA GLU A 2 1.08 20.77 -6.35
C GLU A 2 0.33 19.46 -6.51
N LYS A 3 -0.10 19.13 -7.74
CA LYS A 3 -0.80 17.88 -8.01
C LYS A 3 0.02 16.63 -7.66
N LEU A 4 1.31 16.63 -7.97
CA LEU A 4 2.21 15.53 -7.62
C LEU A 4 2.39 15.42 -6.10
N ASN A 5 2.47 16.55 -5.39
CA ASN A 5 2.52 16.58 -3.93
C ASN A 5 1.24 16.01 -3.31
N ALA A 6 0.06 16.38 -3.82
CA ALA A 6 -1.21 15.84 -3.36
C ALA A 6 -1.33 14.33 -3.60
N VAL A 7 -0.84 13.83 -4.75
CA VAL A 7 -0.79 12.39 -5.03
C VAL A 7 0.17 11.68 -4.06
N ASN A 8 1.34 12.27 -3.77
CA ASN A 8 2.29 11.73 -2.78
C ASN A 8 1.65 11.60 -1.39
N GLU A 9 0.94 12.63 -0.92
CA GLU A 9 0.25 12.61 0.37
C GLU A 9 -0.82 11.53 0.43
N LYS A 10 -1.69 11.46 -0.60
CA LYS A 10 -2.73 10.44 -0.70
C LYS A 10 -2.14 9.02 -0.76
N PHE A 11 -1.07 8.83 -1.52
CA PHE A 11 -0.38 7.55 -1.65
C PHE A 11 0.21 7.10 -0.30
N SER A 12 0.86 8.04 0.40
CA SER A 12 1.39 7.78 1.74
C SER A 12 0.28 7.43 2.75
N SER A 13 -0.84 8.16 2.70
CA SER A 13 -1.99 7.90 3.58
C SER A 13 -2.61 6.53 3.29
N ALA A 14 -2.82 6.18 2.02
CA ALA A 14 -3.36 4.89 1.62
C ALA A 14 -2.44 3.72 2.03
N LEU A 15 -1.12 3.89 1.94
CA LEU A 15 -0.16 2.89 2.43
C LEU A 15 -0.25 2.70 3.95
N LEU A 16 -0.40 3.79 4.72
CA LEU A 16 -0.56 3.71 6.18
C LEU A 16 -1.87 3.04 6.57
N GLN A 17 -2.98 3.45 5.95
CA GLN A 17 -4.28 2.81 6.17
C GLN A 17 -4.21 1.32 5.84
N LEU A 18 -3.56 0.94 4.74
CA LEU A 18 -3.39 -0.46 4.37
C LEU A 18 -2.47 -1.23 5.34
N ASP A 19 -1.59 -0.59 6.11
CA ASP A 19 -0.83 -1.27 7.18
C ASP A 19 -1.70 -1.51 8.43
N GLU A 20 -2.69 -0.62 8.67
CA GLU A 20 -3.47 -0.58 9.90
C GLU A 20 -4.81 -1.31 9.84
N ILE A 21 -5.43 -1.46 8.65
CA ILE A 21 -6.76 -2.10 8.57
C ILE A 21 -6.70 -3.59 8.92
N ASP A 22 -7.75 -4.05 9.58
CA ASP A 22 -7.99 -5.47 9.80
C ASP A 22 -8.21 -6.20 8.46
N VAL A 23 -7.77 -7.45 8.41
CA VAL A 23 -7.83 -8.33 7.25
C VAL A 23 -9.27 -8.63 6.85
N ASP A 24 -10.18 -8.68 7.82
CA ASP A 24 -11.59 -9.03 7.62
C ASP A 24 -12.48 -7.80 7.33
N SER A 25 -11.92 -6.59 7.32
CA SER A 25 -12.68 -5.34 7.15
C SER A 25 -13.29 -5.14 5.75
N GLY A 26 -12.91 -5.96 4.75
CA GLY A 26 -13.34 -5.85 3.35
C GLY A 26 -12.77 -4.65 2.58
N LYS A 27 -12.22 -3.65 3.29
CA LYS A 27 -11.67 -2.40 2.70
C LYS A 27 -10.29 -2.55 2.06
N GLY A 28 -9.64 -3.69 2.24
CA GLY A 28 -8.27 -3.91 1.74
C GLY A 28 -8.18 -3.88 0.23
N ASP A 29 -9.14 -4.47 -0.47
CA ASP A 29 -9.14 -4.52 -1.93
C ASP A 29 -9.37 -3.12 -2.53
N GLU A 30 -10.25 -2.32 -1.91
CA GLU A 30 -10.46 -0.91 -2.28
C GLU A 30 -9.18 -0.09 -2.12
N LEU A 31 -8.50 -0.20 -0.97
CA LEU A 31 -7.24 0.51 -0.72
C LEU A 31 -6.12 0.09 -1.69
N VAL A 32 -6.04 -1.20 -2.05
CA VAL A 32 -5.07 -1.69 -3.04
C VAL A 32 -5.39 -1.12 -4.43
N SER A 33 -6.66 -1.09 -4.81
CA SER A 33 -7.11 -0.46 -6.07
C SER A 33 -6.77 1.02 -6.11
N ASP A 34 -7.02 1.75 -5.02
CA ASP A 34 -6.66 3.16 -4.89
C ASP A 34 -5.15 3.39 -4.95
N LEU A 35 -4.35 2.53 -4.32
CA LEU A 35 -2.89 2.59 -4.41
C LEU A 35 -2.41 2.41 -5.86
N HIS A 36 -2.97 1.46 -6.62
CA HIS A 36 -2.62 1.30 -8.04
C HIS A 36 -2.99 2.52 -8.87
N ARG A 37 -4.18 3.10 -8.64
CA ARG A 37 -4.62 4.32 -9.32
C ARG A 37 -3.68 5.49 -9.02
N LEU A 38 -3.36 5.71 -7.75
CA LEU A 38 -2.46 6.78 -7.31
C LEU A 38 -1.03 6.59 -7.81
N LEU A 39 -0.53 5.34 -7.86
CA LEU A 39 0.77 5.02 -8.44
C LEU A 39 0.82 5.40 -9.92
N GLY A 40 -0.21 5.01 -10.68
CA GLY A 40 -0.30 5.34 -12.11
C GLY A 40 -0.40 6.85 -12.35
N GLU A 41 -1.16 7.57 -11.53
CA GLU A 41 -1.22 9.04 -11.60
C GLU A 41 0.14 9.67 -11.28
N ARG A 42 0.82 9.19 -10.24
CA ARG A 42 2.15 9.65 -9.85
C ARG A 42 3.16 9.42 -10.97
N GLN A 43 3.14 8.24 -11.58
CA GLN A 43 4.06 7.88 -12.66
C GLN A 43 3.90 8.85 -13.85
N LYS A 44 2.68 9.09 -14.30
CA LYS A 44 2.40 10.04 -15.40
C LYS A 44 2.90 11.46 -15.08
N LEU A 45 2.68 11.92 -13.85
CA LEU A 45 3.12 13.26 -13.43
C LEU A 45 4.65 13.36 -13.37
N LEU A 46 5.35 12.32 -12.93
CA LEU A 46 6.80 12.27 -12.94
C LEU A 46 7.37 12.14 -14.36
N GLU A 47 6.75 11.34 -15.22
CA GLU A 47 7.15 11.24 -16.63
C GLU A 47 7.09 12.60 -17.30
N HIS A 48 5.99 13.34 -17.15
CA HIS A 48 5.88 14.71 -17.65
C HIS A 48 6.96 15.62 -17.07
N LEU A 49 7.17 15.56 -15.74
CA LEU A 49 8.16 16.41 -15.06
C LEU A 49 9.59 16.15 -15.54
N VAL A 50 9.97 14.89 -15.73
CA VAL A 50 11.32 14.50 -16.14
C VAL A 50 11.54 14.71 -17.64
N SER A 51 10.46 14.67 -18.44
CA SER A 51 10.52 14.97 -19.88
C SER A 51 10.57 16.47 -20.19
N ASP A 52 10.25 17.31 -19.21
CA ASP A 52 10.29 18.76 -19.34
C ASP A 52 11.75 19.25 -19.28
N SER A 53 12.28 19.64 -20.44
CA SER A 53 13.66 20.14 -20.56
C SER A 53 13.90 21.48 -19.90
N GLU A 54 12.83 22.22 -19.56
CA GLU A 54 12.91 23.51 -18.86
C GLU A 54 12.84 23.34 -17.34
N PHE A 55 12.53 22.13 -16.84
CA PHE A 55 12.47 21.87 -15.41
C PHE A 55 13.87 21.69 -14.80
N ASP A 56 14.33 22.68 -14.02
CA ASP A 56 15.69 22.76 -13.48
C ASP A 56 15.79 22.64 -11.94
N ASP A 57 14.65 22.43 -11.25
CA ASP A 57 14.61 22.28 -9.80
C ASP A 57 15.11 20.89 -9.35
N ARG A 58 16.43 20.80 -9.23
CA ARG A 58 17.14 19.60 -8.77
C ARG A 58 16.68 19.12 -7.39
N GLU A 59 16.47 20.04 -6.43
CA GLU A 59 16.09 19.67 -5.06
C GLU A 59 14.73 18.97 -5.06
N TYR A 60 13.78 19.47 -5.86
CA TYR A 60 12.49 18.83 -6.01
C TYR A 60 12.61 17.43 -6.65
N LEU A 61 13.45 17.25 -7.67
CA LEU A 61 13.68 15.93 -8.28
C LEU A 61 14.29 14.93 -7.28
N GLU A 62 15.30 15.35 -6.51
CA GLU A 62 15.92 14.52 -5.47
C GLU A 62 14.91 14.14 -4.37
N LYS A 63 14.02 15.06 -4.00
CA LYS A 63 12.90 14.78 -3.10
C LYS A 63 11.95 13.74 -3.68
N GLN A 64 11.58 13.84 -4.96
CA GLN A 64 10.71 12.84 -5.61
C GLN A 64 11.37 11.47 -5.72
N LEU A 65 12.68 11.41 -5.94
CA LEU A 65 13.44 10.17 -5.93
C LEU A 65 13.42 9.53 -4.53
N SER A 66 13.71 10.32 -3.51
CA SER A 66 13.70 9.89 -2.10
C SER A 66 12.33 9.36 -1.68
N LEU A 67 11.25 10.05 -2.07
CA LEU A 67 9.88 9.59 -1.84
C LEU A 67 9.60 8.25 -2.54
N THR A 68 10.03 8.09 -3.79
CA THR A 68 9.86 6.84 -4.54
C THR A 68 10.53 5.66 -3.83
N GLN A 69 11.76 5.85 -3.34
CA GLN A 69 12.49 4.84 -2.59
C GLN A 69 11.79 4.50 -1.26
N LYS A 70 11.34 5.52 -0.53
CA LYS A 70 10.57 5.34 0.71
C LYS A 70 9.29 4.54 0.48
N TYR A 71 8.50 4.90 -0.53
CA TYR A 71 7.26 4.21 -0.87
C TYR A 71 7.50 2.76 -1.28
N LYS A 72 8.57 2.47 -2.03
CA LYS A 72 8.95 1.10 -2.35
C LYS A 72 9.24 0.27 -1.10
N LEU A 73 9.98 0.83 -0.14
CA LEU A 73 10.27 0.14 1.13
C LEU A 73 8.98 -0.09 1.94
N GLN A 74 8.13 0.93 2.08
CA GLN A 74 6.88 0.84 2.82
C GLN A 74 5.91 -0.17 2.18
N ALA A 75 5.70 -0.12 0.87
CA ALA A 75 4.83 -1.07 0.17
C ALA A 75 5.29 -2.52 0.36
N ASN A 76 6.59 -2.79 0.30
CA ASN A 76 7.14 -4.12 0.59
C ASN A 76 6.90 -4.55 2.04
N LYS A 77 7.03 -3.63 3.00
CA LYS A 77 6.75 -3.91 4.41
C LYS A 77 5.27 -4.25 4.61
N VAL A 78 4.36 -3.42 4.08
CA VAL A 78 2.90 -3.61 4.16
C VAL A 78 2.50 -4.94 3.52
N MET A 79 3.02 -5.24 2.32
CA MET A 79 2.76 -6.52 1.64
C MET A 79 3.15 -7.71 2.52
N ARG A 80 4.35 -7.72 3.10
CA ARG A 80 4.80 -8.80 3.99
C ARG A 80 3.97 -8.87 5.26
N HIS A 81 3.64 -7.72 5.87
CA HIS A 81 2.81 -7.66 7.07
C HIS A 81 1.44 -8.29 6.81
N ARG A 82 0.75 -7.87 5.73
CA ARG A 82 -0.55 -8.43 5.35
C ARG A 82 -0.48 -9.91 4.98
N GLN A 83 0.56 -10.34 4.28
CA GLN A 83 0.78 -11.78 4.03
C GLN A 83 0.87 -12.55 5.35
N ASN A 84 1.64 -12.08 6.32
CA ASN A 84 1.77 -12.74 7.62
C ASN A 84 0.44 -12.81 8.39
N LEU A 85 -0.35 -11.73 8.35
CA LEU A 85 -1.69 -11.71 8.96
C LEU A 85 -2.63 -12.73 8.30
N LEU A 86 -2.66 -12.81 6.96
CA LEU A 86 -3.47 -13.78 6.22
C LEU A 86 -3.08 -15.23 6.54
N HIS A 87 -1.78 -15.53 6.63
CA HIS A 87 -1.31 -16.88 6.99
C HIS A 87 -1.64 -17.23 8.44
N SER A 88 -1.52 -16.27 9.36
CA SER A 88 -1.83 -16.46 10.78
C SER A 88 -3.33 -16.64 11.03
N GLY A 89 -4.16 -15.84 10.36
CA GLY A 89 -5.62 -15.98 10.37
C GLY A 89 -6.08 -17.34 9.85
N LYS A 90 -5.51 -17.84 8.74
CA LYS A 90 -5.79 -19.18 8.22
C LYS A 90 -5.44 -20.31 9.20
N LYS A 91 -4.35 -20.16 9.96
CA LYS A 91 -3.96 -21.14 10.99
C LYS A 91 -4.93 -21.12 12.19
N SER A 92 -5.36 -19.94 12.63
CA SER A 92 -6.35 -19.77 13.70
C SER A 92 -7.72 -20.35 13.30
N GLN A 93 -8.21 -20.05 12.09
CA GLN A 93 -9.48 -20.55 11.56
C GLN A 93 -9.52 -22.08 11.50
N ARG A 94 -8.41 -22.72 11.10
CA ARG A 94 -8.28 -24.19 11.10
C ARG A 94 -8.38 -24.76 12.51
N GLN A 95 -7.71 -24.15 13.49
CA GLN A 95 -7.77 -24.62 14.88
C GLN A 95 -9.19 -24.48 15.44
N ILE A 96 -9.87 -23.36 15.22
CA ILE A 96 -11.26 -23.16 15.67
C ILE A 96 -12.22 -24.18 15.04
N ASN A 97 -12.07 -24.46 13.73
CA ASN A 97 -12.88 -25.47 13.07
C ASN A 97 -12.64 -26.87 13.65
N VAL A 98 -11.38 -27.26 13.93
CA VAL A 98 -11.08 -28.56 14.57
C VAL A 98 -11.77 -28.69 15.93
N TYR A 99 -11.77 -27.65 16.77
CA TYR A 99 -12.47 -27.68 18.06
C TYR A 99 -14.00 -27.77 17.92
N LYS A 100 -14.61 -27.05 16.96
CA LYS A 100 -16.06 -27.14 16.71
C LYS A 100 -16.51 -28.52 16.21
N THR A 101 -15.70 -29.19 15.40
CA THR A 101 -16.02 -30.54 14.90
C THR A 101 -15.91 -31.58 16.01
N ILE A 102 -14.98 -31.41 16.96
CA ILE A 102 -14.85 -32.33 18.10
C ILE A 102 -15.98 -32.13 19.11
N SER A 103 -16.44 -30.89 19.35
CA SER A 103 -17.54 -30.63 20.29
C SER A 103 -18.93 -30.99 19.75
N SER A 104 -19.10 -31.07 18.41
CA SER A 104 -20.37 -31.44 17.77
C SER A 104 -20.54 -32.96 17.63
N ASN A 105 -19.55 -33.75 18.03
CA ASN A 105 -19.53 -35.22 17.92
C ASN A 105 -19.64 -35.89 19.31
N LYS A 106 -20.41 -35.29 20.22
CA LYS A 106 -20.64 -35.79 21.58
C LYS A 106 -22.13 -35.76 21.92
#